data_AF-A0A2V7J661-F1
#
_entry.id   AF-A0A2V7J661-F1
#
_cell.length_a   1.000
_cell.length_b   1.000
_cell.length_c   1.000
_cell.angle_alpha   90.00
_cell.angle_beta   90.00
_cell.angle_gamma   90.00
#
_symmetry.space_group_name_H-M   'P 1'
#
loop_
_entity.id
_entity.type
_entity.pdbx_description
1 polymer ?
#
loop_
_entity_poly.entity_id
_entity_poly.type
_entity_poly.pdbx_seq_one_letter_code
_entity_poly.pdbx_strand_id
1 'polypeptide(L)'
;MNAGRRSVPTLPVPALRDAVARETVGLSLRKAASEIAVSPNGLRNFLKGSVPHPATRGKLERWLAARGRGSRPPHIGQLVRLLNELASDLSPGQAAQLGRDVADLLARAYEARRQGAPRWVLELVRHYRPRGRKSESEVA
;
A
#
# COMPACT_ATOMS: atom_id res chain seq x y z
N MET A 1 -20.95 -16.57 13.03
CA MET A 1 -20.36 -15.22 12.87
C MET A 1 -20.08 -15.00 11.40
N ASN A 2 -20.88 -14.18 10.73
CA ASN A 2 -20.74 -13.89 9.29
C ASN A 2 -19.45 -13.10 9.06
N ALA A 3 -18.46 -13.68 8.39
CA ALA A 3 -17.32 -12.94 7.89
C ALA A 3 -17.86 -11.92 6.88
N GLY A 4 -18.06 -10.69 7.35
CA GLY A 4 -18.66 -9.62 6.57
C GLY A 4 -17.99 -9.55 5.21
N ARG A 5 -18.80 -9.46 4.15
CA ARG A 5 -18.35 -9.10 2.80
C ARG A 5 -17.55 -7.82 2.93
N ARG A 6 -16.23 -7.92 3.07
CA ARG A 6 -15.34 -6.76 3.10
C ARG A 6 -15.59 -6.03 1.78
N SER A 7 -16.08 -4.79 1.86
CA SER A 7 -16.23 -3.96 0.68
C SER A 7 -14.87 -3.89 0.00
N VAL A 8 -14.84 -4.23 -1.28
CA VAL A 8 -13.61 -4.13 -2.06
C VAL A 8 -13.29 -2.64 -2.16
N PRO A 9 -12.11 -2.19 -1.70
CA PRO A 9 -11.77 -0.78 -1.74
C PRO A 9 -11.69 -0.30 -3.19
N THR A 10 -12.46 0.71 -3.52
CA THR A 10 -12.43 1.39 -4.81
C THR A 10 -11.11 2.15 -4.95
N LEU A 11 -10.24 1.72 -5.87
CA LEU A 11 -8.92 2.35 -6.06
C LEU A 11 -8.99 3.41 -7.16
N PRO A 12 -8.29 4.56 -7.04
CA PRO A 12 -8.09 5.45 -8.19
C PRO A 12 -7.55 4.67 -9.39
N VAL A 13 -8.02 4.98 -10.60
CA VAL A 13 -7.67 4.23 -11.83
C VAL A 13 -6.16 4.05 -12.03
N PRO A 14 -5.30 5.05 -11.78
CA PRO A 14 -3.84 4.87 -11.84
C PRO A 14 -3.34 3.84 -10.82
N ALA A 15 -3.78 3.93 -9.56
CA ALA A 15 -3.38 2.99 -8.51
C ALA A 15 -3.88 1.57 -8.79
N LEU A 16 -5.09 1.44 -9.32
CA LEU A 16 -5.65 0.17 -9.78
C LEU A 16 -4.79 -0.42 -10.90
N ARG A 17 -4.40 0.39 -11.89
CA ARG A 17 -3.57 -0.04 -13.01
C ARG A 17 -2.22 -0.53 -12.54
N ASP A 18 -1.55 0.23 -11.68
CA ASP A 18 -0.24 -0.16 -11.18
C ASP A 18 -0.32 -1.45 -10.36
N ALA A 19 -1.37 -1.61 -9.56
CA ALA A 19 -1.60 -2.84 -8.80
C ALA A 19 -1.83 -4.06 -9.73
N VAL A 20 -2.68 -3.92 -10.74
CA VAL A 20 -2.92 -4.99 -11.72
C VAL A 20 -1.64 -5.29 -12.50
N ALA A 21 -0.92 -4.27 -12.99
CA ALA A 21 0.34 -4.43 -13.71
C ALA A 21 1.33 -5.27 -12.89
N ARG A 22 1.51 -4.92 -11.62
CA ARG A 22 2.38 -5.64 -10.68
C ARG A 22 1.98 -7.11 -10.52
N GLU A 23 0.71 -7.38 -10.25
CA GLU A 23 0.22 -8.75 -10.04
C GLU A 23 0.27 -9.63 -11.31
N THR A 24 0.32 -9.00 -12.49
CA THR A 24 0.40 -9.70 -13.77
C THR A 24 1.83 -10.01 -14.24
N VAL A 25 2.89 -9.50 -13.59
CA VAL A 25 4.30 -9.70 -14.05
C VAL A 25 4.69 -11.18 -14.18
N GLY A 26 4.18 -12.05 -13.29
CA GLY A 26 4.45 -13.49 -13.33
C GLY A 26 3.48 -14.30 -14.19
N LEU A 27 2.56 -13.65 -14.92
CA LEU A 27 1.51 -14.29 -15.70
C LEU A 27 1.61 -13.89 -17.17
N SER A 28 1.23 -14.81 -18.07
CA SER A 28 0.96 -14.39 -19.45
C SER A 28 -0.28 -13.49 -19.48
N LEU A 29 -0.31 -12.52 -20.39
CA LEU A 29 -1.44 -11.60 -20.54
C LEU A 29 -2.78 -12.34 -20.71
N ARG A 30 -2.79 -13.46 -21.45
CA ARG A 30 -3.98 -14.30 -21.64
C ARG A 30 -4.42 -14.98 -20.35
N LYS A 31 -3.48 -15.51 -19.57
CA LYS A 31 -3.78 -16.13 -18.27
C LYS A 31 -4.34 -15.11 -17.30
N ALA A 32 -3.71 -13.95 -17.17
CA ALA A 32 -4.21 -12.85 -16.34
C ALA A 32 -5.62 -12.40 -16.76
N ALA A 33 -5.85 -12.21 -18.06
CA ALA A 33 -7.16 -11.80 -18.57
C ALA A 33 -8.25 -12.84 -18.28
N SER A 34 -7.92 -14.13 -18.40
CA SER A 34 -8.80 -15.23 -18.02
C SER A 34 -9.15 -15.20 -16.53
N GLU A 35 -8.15 -15.06 -15.66
CA GLU A 35 -8.37 -14.98 -14.20
C GLU A 35 -9.21 -13.76 -13.79
N ILE A 36 -9.08 -12.64 -14.50
CA ILE A 36 -9.86 -11.40 -14.26
C ILE A 36 -11.25 -11.46 -14.93
N ALA A 37 -11.51 -12.45 -15.79
CA ALA A 37 -12.70 -12.54 -16.63
C ALA A 37 -12.91 -11.32 -17.55
N VAL A 38 -11.84 -10.90 -18.24
CA VAL A 38 -11.83 -9.83 -19.26
C VAL A 38 -11.12 -10.30 -20.53
N SER A 39 -11.28 -9.58 -21.64
CA SER A 39 -10.55 -9.93 -22.86
C SER A 39 -9.05 -9.57 -22.74
N PRO A 40 -8.13 -10.33 -23.37
CA PRO A 40 -6.71 -10.00 -23.38
C PRO A 40 -6.41 -8.59 -23.93
N ASN A 41 -7.14 -8.16 -24.95
CA ASN A 41 -7.03 -6.80 -25.50
C ASN A 41 -7.55 -5.75 -24.53
N GLY A 42 -8.65 -6.02 -23.83
CA GLY A 42 -9.18 -5.13 -22.79
C GLY A 42 -8.18 -4.93 -21.65
N LEU A 43 -7.54 -6.01 -21.20
CA LEU A 43 -6.49 -5.95 -20.18
C LEU A 43 -5.25 -5.18 -20.70
N ARG A 44 -4.79 -5.47 -21.93
CA ARG A 44 -3.65 -4.76 -22.54
C ARG A 44 -3.90 -3.26 -22.63
N ASN A 45 -5.06 -2.86 -23.12
CA ASN A 45 -5.41 -1.44 -23.28
C ASN A 45 -5.49 -0.75 -21.93
N PHE A 46 -6.07 -1.41 -20.93
CA PHE A 46 -6.12 -0.89 -19.56
C PHE A 46 -4.72 -0.66 -18.99
N LEU A 47 -3.82 -1.65 -19.11
CA LEU A 47 -2.43 -1.53 -18.67
C LEU A 47 -1.66 -0.44 -19.42
N LYS A 48 -2.04 -0.13 -20.66
CA LYS A 48 -1.42 0.90 -21.49
C LYS A 48 -1.93 2.33 -21.26
N GLY A 49 -3.10 2.53 -20.64
CA GLY A 49 -3.66 3.87 -20.66
C GLY A 49 -5.16 3.99 -20.51
N SER A 50 -5.92 2.98 -20.93
CA SER A 50 -7.36 3.16 -21.04
C SER A 50 -8.04 3.21 -19.67
N VAL A 51 -9.12 3.96 -19.61
CA VAL A 51 -10.02 3.98 -18.45
C VAL A 51 -10.94 2.76 -18.56
N PRO A 52 -11.01 1.90 -17.53
CA PRO A 52 -11.86 0.72 -17.58
C PRO A 52 -13.33 1.10 -17.39
N HIS A 53 -14.23 0.46 -18.15
CA HIS A 53 -15.67 0.52 -17.89
C HIS A 53 -15.98 0.04 -16.45
N PRO A 54 -17.03 0.56 -15.76
CA PRO A 54 -17.36 0.17 -14.39
C PRO A 54 -17.40 -1.34 -14.12
N ALA A 55 -17.97 -2.13 -15.05
CA ALA A 55 -18.00 -3.59 -14.94
C ALA A 55 -16.58 -4.21 -14.95
N THR A 56 -15.70 -3.73 -15.82
CA THR A 56 -14.29 -4.15 -15.90
C THR A 56 -13.53 -3.73 -14.64
N ARG A 57 -13.78 -2.51 -14.14
CA ARG A 57 -13.20 -2.02 -12.89
C ARG A 57 -13.54 -2.93 -11.72
N GLY A 58 -14.82 -3.26 -11.55
CA GLY A 58 -15.26 -4.16 -10.46
C GLY A 58 -14.64 -5.55 -10.55
N LYS A 59 -14.38 -6.06 -11.77
CA LYS A 59 -13.64 -7.32 -11.97
C LYS A 59 -12.17 -7.20 -11.55
N LEU A 60 -11.48 -6.14 -11.97
CA LEU A 60 -10.08 -5.87 -11.60
C LEU A 60 -9.91 -5.73 -10.09
N GLU A 61 -10.76 -4.93 -9.44
CA GLU A 61 -10.73 -4.69 -8.00
C GLU A 61 -11.01 -5.98 -7.21
N ARG A 62 -12.02 -6.76 -7.61
CA ARG A 62 -12.30 -8.07 -6.99
C ARG A 62 -11.15 -9.06 -7.18
N TRP A 63 -10.56 -9.11 -8.37
CA TRP A 63 -9.43 -9.99 -8.65
C TRP A 63 -8.21 -9.64 -7.78
N LEU A 64 -7.90 -8.34 -7.64
CA LEU A 64 -6.85 -7.87 -6.73
C LEU A 64 -7.16 -8.22 -5.27
N ALA A 65 -8.39 -8.00 -4.81
CA ALA A 65 -8.78 -8.34 -3.45
C ALA A 65 -8.69 -9.85 -3.16
N ALA A 66 -9.03 -10.69 -4.15
CA ALA A 66 -9.00 -12.14 -4.04
C ALA A 66 -7.58 -12.73 -4.01
N ARG A 67 -6.62 -12.09 -4.68
CA ARG A 67 -5.20 -12.50 -4.62
C ARG A 67 -4.55 -12.27 -3.25
N GLY A 68 -5.28 -11.62 -2.33
CA GLY A 68 -4.73 -11.24 -1.04
C GLY A 68 -3.63 -10.20 -1.18
N ARG A 69 -3.16 -9.66 -0.06
CA ARG A 69 -2.08 -8.68 -0.02
C ARG A 69 -0.78 -9.37 -0.45
N GLY A 70 -0.53 -9.43 -1.75
CA GLY A 70 0.51 -10.24 -2.39
C GLY A 70 1.92 -9.70 -2.14
N SER A 71 2.65 -10.44 -1.31
CA SER A 71 4.10 -10.74 -1.31
C SER A 71 5.17 -9.63 -1.35
N ARG A 72 4.87 -8.39 -1.73
CA ARG A 72 5.89 -7.34 -1.84
C ARG A 72 5.75 -6.30 -0.72
N PRO A 73 6.86 -5.92 -0.06
CA PRO A 73 6.87 -4.84 0.92
C PRO A 73 6.25 -3.54 0.36
N PRO A 74 5.45 -2.79 1.14
CA PRO A 74 4.97 -1.47 0.74
C PRO A 74 6.14 -0.53 0.45
N HIS A 75 5.94 0.37 -0.52
CA HIS A 75 6.90 1.44 -0.81
C HIS A 75 6.82 2.52 0.27
N ILE A 76 7.87 2.63 1.09
CA ILE A 76 7.86 3.49 2.28
C ILE A 76 7.64 4.95 1.93
N GLY A 77 8.26 5.45 0.87
CA GLY A 77 8.03 6.84 0.44
C GLY A 77 6.57 7.13 0.09
N GLN A 78 5.85 6.15 -0.45
CA GLN A 78 4.42 6.33 -0.78
C GLN A 78 3.58 6.28 0.50
N LEU A 79 3.93 5.40 1.43
CA LEU A 79 3.26 5.34 2.73
C LEU A 79 3.47 6.63 3.54
N VAL A 80 4.70 7.13 3.63
CA VAL A 80 5.02 8.40 4.30
C VAL A 80 4.24 9.55 3.66
N ARG A 81 4.20 9.61 2.32
CA ARG A 81 3.38 10.59 1.62
C ARG A 81 1.91 10.51 2.00
N LEU A 82 1.31 9.32 2.03
CA LEU A 82 -0.08 9.13 2.44
C LEU A 82 -0.32 9.51 3.91
N LEU A 83 0.62 9.20 4.80
CA LEU A 83 0.55 9.62 6.20
C LEU A 83 0.60 11.14 6.33
N ASN A 84 1.41 11.81 5.53
CA ASN A 84 1.47 13.28 5.48
C ASN A 84 0.19 13.87 4.87
N GLU A 85 -0.38 13.24 3.84
CA GLU A 85 -1.68 13.64 3.27
C GLU A 85 -2.81 13.52 4.32
N LEU A 86 -2.83 12.45 5.13
CA LEU A 86 -3.78 12.30 6.24
C LEU A 86 -3.55 13.30 7.37
N ALA A 87 -2.33 13.78 7.52
CA ALA A 87 -1.92 14.72 8.56
C ALA A 87 -1.82 16.17 8.04
N SER A 88 -2.45 16.49 6.90
CA SER A 88 -2.32 17.81 6.25
C SER A 88 -2.69 18.97 7.17
N ASP A 89 -3.66 18.72 8.06
CA ASP A 89 -4.22 19.72 8.96
C ASP A 89 -3.57 19.67 10.36
N LEU A 90 -2.56 18.80 10.54
CA LEU A 90 -1.83 18.63 11.79
C LEU A 90 -0.52 19.42 11.78
N SER A 91 -0.07 19.84 12.96
CA SER A 91 1.28 20.40 13.09
C SER A 91 2.35 19.38 12.67
N PRO A 92 3.54 19.81 12.23
CA PRO A 92 4.63 18.90 11.84
C PRO A 92 4.99 17.88 12.94
N GLY A 93 4.92 18.31 14.21
CA GLY A 93 5.15 17.43 15.36
C GLY A 93 4.10 16.33 15.51
N GLN A 94 2.82 16.66 15.31
CA GLN A 94 1.70 15.72 15.33
C GLN A 94 1.73 14.77 14.13
N ALA A 95 2.05 15.27 12.93
CA ALA A 95 2.21 14.44 11.74
C ALA A 95 3.35 13.42 11.92
N ALA A 96 4.48 13.85 12.49
CA ALA A 96 5.58 12.95 12.84
C ALA A 96 5.20 11.94 13.94
N GLN A 97 4.35 12.35 14.90
CA GLN A 97 3.85 11.45 15.94
C GLN A 97 2.92 10.38 15.35
N LEU A 98 1.99 10.74 14.46
CA LEU A 98 1.16 9.78 13.74
C LEU A 98 2.01 8.73 13.03
N GLY A 99 3.06 9.16 12.35
CA GLY A 99 4.01 8.25 11.70
C GLY A 99 4.71 7.29 12.67
N ARG A 100 5.15 7.79 13.84
CA ARG A 100 5.71 6.96 14.91
C ARG A 100 4.70 5.95 15.44
N ASP A 101 3.48 6.38 15.73
CA ASP A 101 2.45 5.51 16.29
C ASP A 101 2.09 4.37 15.34
N VAL A 102 2.01 4.65 14.03
CA VAL A 102 1.79 3.62 13.00
C VAL A 102 2.98 2.66 12.91
N ALA A 103 4.22 3.17 12.93
CA ALA A 103 5.42 2.34 12.87
C ALA A 103 5.51 1.39 14.09
N ASP A 104 5.27 1.92 15.29
CA ASP A 104 5.32 1.17 16.54
C ASP A 104 4.19 0.15 16.64
N LEU A 105 2.98 0.51 16.19
CA LEU A 105 1.85 -0.43 16.09
C LEU A 105 2.22 -1.63 15.22
N LEU A 106 2.82 -1.39 14.05
CA LEU A 106 3.21 -2.45 13.13
C LEU A 106 4.31 -3.33 13.71
N ALA A 107 5.35 -2.74 14.29
CA ALA A 107 6.44 -3.48 14.93
C ALA A 107 5.90 -4.41 16.04
N ARG A 108 5.11 -3.87 16.97
CA ARG A 108 4.47 -4.63 18.06
C ARG A 108 3.56 -5.74 17.54
N ALA A 109 2.81 -5.50 16.46
CA ALA A 109 1.92 -6.51 15.89
C ALA A 109 2.67 -7.71 15.29
N TYR A 110 3.85 -7.49 14.69
CA TYR A 110 4.70 -8.59 14.20
C TYR A 110 5.38 -9.33 15.36
N GLU A 111 5.91 -8.60 16.34
CA GLU A 111 6.52 -9.19 17.55
C GLU A 111 5.53 -10.07 18.33
N ALA A 112 4.29 -9.60 18.53
CA ALA A 112 3.25 -10.36 19.22
C ALA A 112 2.92 -11.68 18.50
N ARG A 113 3.12 -11.75 17.18
CA ARG A 113 2.94 -12.96 16.35
C ARG A 113 4.19 -13.83 16.29
N ARG A 114 5.26 -13.46 17.02
CA ARG A 114 6.61 -14.06 16.94
C ARG A 114 7.14 -14.12 15.51
N GLN A 115 6.72 -13.19 14.67
CA GLN A 115 7.22 -13.01 13.32
C GLN A 115 8.23 -11.88 13.36
N GLY A 116 9.45 -12.12 12.86
CA GLY A 116 10.41 -11.04 12.68
C GLY A 116 9.78 -9.93 11.82
N ALA A 117 9.87 -8.68 12.28
CA ALA A 117 9.30 -7.56 11.55
C ALA A 117 9.90 -7.50 10.13
N PRO A 118 9.08 -7.43 9.06
CA PRO A 118 9.59 -7.31 7.71
C PRO A 118 10.47 -6.06 7.54
N ARG A 119 11.45 -6.12 6.63
CA ARG A 119 12.41 -5.03 6.38
C ARG A 119 11.75 -3.65 6.23
N TRP A 120 10.62 -3.56 5.54
CA TRP A 120 9.94 -2.28 5.35
C TRP A 120 9.38 -1.68 6.64
N VAL A 121 9.00 -2.51 7.62
CA VAL A 121 8.57 -2.05 8.94
C VAL A 121 9.75 -1.45 9.68
N LEU A 122 10.91 -2.10 9.64
CA LEU A 122 12.14 -1.58 10.25
C LEU A 122 12.59 -0.27 9.60
N GLU A 123 12.47 -0.16 8.28
CA GLU A 123 12.78 1.06 7.55
C GLU A 123 11.77 2.19 7.87
N LEU A 124 10.49 1.88 8.10
CA LEU A 124 9.48 2.84 8.56
C LEU A 124 9.77 3.34 9.98
N VAL A 125 10.10 2.42 10.90
CA VAL A 125 10.54 2.77 12.26
C VAL A 125 11.77 3.68 12.20
N ARG A 126 12.75 3.35 11.35
CA ARG A 126 13.95 4.18 11.15
C ARG A 126 13.61 5.57 10.60
N HIS A 127 12.63 5.67 9.70
CA HIS A 127 12.22 6.95 9.13
C HIS A 127 11.68 7.91 10.19
N TYR A 128 10.86 7.41 11.12
CA TYR A 128 10.23 8.22 12.16
C TYR A 128 11.01 8.28 13.48
N ARG A 129 12.15 7.59 13.58
CA ARG A 129 13.02 7.64 14.74
C ARG A 129 13.45 9.10 15.00
N PRO A 130 13.33 9.61 16.24
CA PRO A 130 13.83 10.93 16.57
C PRO A 130 15.32 11.01 16.22
N ARG A 131 15.69 11.95 15.35
CA ARG A 131 17.09 12.36 15.24
C ARG A 131 17.41 13.05 16.56
N GLY A 132 18.31 12.47 17.35
CA GLY A 132 18.72 13.04 18.63
C GLY A 132 19.02 14.52 18.45
N ARG A 133 18.45 15.35 19.33
CA ARG A 133 18.83 16.76 19.47
C ARG A 133 20.36 16.81 19.48
N LYS A 134 20.95 17.47 18.49
CA LYS A 134 22.30 18.01 18.67
C LYS A 134 22.14 19.00 19.81
N SER A 135 22.64 18.66 20.99
CA SER A 135 22.60 19.53 22.16
C SER A 135 23.32 20.83 21.79
N GLU A 136 22.57 21.86 21.41
CA GLU A 136 23.01 23.25 21.52
C GLU A 136 23.08 23.56 23.02
N SER A 137 24.16 23.10 23.63
CA SER A 137 24.59 23.43 24.98
C SER A 137 26.10 23.55 24.94
N GLU A 138 26.59 24.44 24.06
CA GLU A 138 27.99 24.86 24.05
C GLU A 138 28.12 26.17 23.26
N VAL A 139 27.49 27.25 23.75
CA VAL A 139 28.08 28.60 23.65
C VAL A 139 27.58 29.38 24.87
N ALA A 140 28.37 29.33 25.95
CA ALA A 140 28.38 30.32 27.01
C ALA A 140 29.70 31.06 26.90
#